data_AF-A0A936DNZ2-F1
#
_entry.id   AF-A0A936DNZ2-F1
#
_cell.length_a   1.000
_cell.length_b   1.000
_cell.length_c   1.000
_cell.angle_alpha   90.00
_cell.angle_beta   90.00
_cell.angle_gamma   90.00
#
_symmetry.space_group_name_H-M   'P 1'
#
loop_
_entity.id
_entity.type
_entity.pdbx_description
1 polymer ?
#
loop_
_entity_poly.entity_id
_entity_poly.type
_entity_poly.pdbx_seq_one_letter_code
_entity_poly.pdbx_strand_id
1 'polypeptide(L)'
;MAILRTYNYSSGKGFAEKFFGSLIFLLFIAGFFYLFFQVYKLMWYACPVLLLIAFILEPKLVWSYITAIWKQIVVSPVSGLIQALINLVGLPFVSIGLIFKAWIYRKFGQINQQVHQEEFDDKFTSYEDVETTQQAPQNSKKVQLADSRYDDLFE
;
A
#
# COMPACT_ATOMS: atom_id res chain seq x y z
N MET A 1 70.75 18.98 2.22
CA MET A 1 70.02 19.49 1.03
C MET A 1 68.65 18.85 1.00
N ALA A 2 67.58 19.63 1.20
CA ALA A 2 66.21 19.12 1.14
C ALA A 2 65.69 19.26 -0.30
N ILE A 3 65.28 18.15 -0.91
CA ILE A 3 64.68 18.13 -2.25
C ILE A 3 63.20 18.42 -2.07
N LEU A 4 62.78 19.65 -2.40
CA LEU A 4 61.37 20.02 -2.42
C LEU A 4 60.72 19.43 -3.69
N ARG A 5 59.88 18.42 -3.51
CA ARG A 5 59.04 17.86 -4.58
C ARG A 5 57.81 18.76 -4.75
N THR A 6 57.79 19.53 -5.83
CA THR A 6 56.64 20.37 -6.20
C THR A 6 55.56 19.49 -6.85
N TYR A 7 54.37 19.48 -6.26
CA TYR A 7 53.19 18.88 -6.89
C TYR A 7 52.59 19.89 -7.84
N ASN A 8 52.72 19.65 -9.15
CA ASN A 8 52.03 20.44 -10.15
C ASN A 8 50.55 20.03 -10.13
N TYR A 9 49.72 20.80 -9.43
CA TYR A 9 48.27 20.66 -9.55
C TYR A 9 47.89 21.09 -10.96
N SER A 10 47.62 20.09 -11.81
CA SER A 10 46.99 20.30 -13.10
C SER A 10 45.75 21.16 -12.88
N SER A 11 45.82 22.41 -13.35
CA SER A 11 44.72 23.38 -13.30
C SER A 11 43.43 22.71 -13.75
N GLY A 12 42.37 22.89 -12.97
CA GLY A 12 41.10 22.19 -13.15
C GLY A 12 40.57 22.27 -14.59
N LYS A 13 39.91 21.19 -15.01
CA LYS A 13 39.33 21.01 -16.35
C LYS A 13 38.78 22.33 -16.91
N GLY A 14 39.21 22.67 -18.13
CA GLY A 14 38.84 23.92 -18.77
C GLY A 14 37.32 24.09 -18.87
N PHE A 15 36.84 25.33 -18.98
CA PHE A 15 35.42 25.62 -19.16
C PHE A 15 34.81 24.76 -20.28
N ALA A 16 35.49 24.64 -21.41
CA ALA A 16 35.07 23.77 -22.52
C ALA A 16 34.88 22.30 -22.10
N GLU A 17 35.80 21.71 -21.33
CA GLU A 17 35.71 20.32 -20.88
C GLU A 17 34.53 20.09 -19.92
N LYS A 18 34.21 21.08 -19.09
CA LYS A 18 33.02 21.04 -18.22
C LYS A 18 31.73 21.10 -19.03
N PHE A 19 31.68 21.93 -20.07
CA PHE A 19 30.54 22.02 -20.98
C PHE A 19 30.36 20.72 -21.78
N PHE A 20 31.45 20.16 -22.31
CA PHE A 20 31.40 18.86 -22.97
C PHE A 20 30.92 17.76 -22.03
N GLY A 21 31.42 17.71 -20.79
CA GLY A 21 30.95 16.75 -19.79
C GLY A 21 29.45 16.90 -19.47
N SER A 22 28.98 18.14 -19.30
CA SER A 22 27.56 18.44 -19.08
C SER A 22 26.69 18.07 -20.28
N LEU A 23 27.16 18.34 -21.51
CA LEU A 23 26.46 18.00 -22.74
C LEU A 23 26.34 16.48 -22.92
N ILE A 24 27.41 15.72 -22.68
CA ILE A 24 27.38 14.24 -22.68
C ILE A 24 26.39 13.73 -21.63
N PHE A 25 26.38 14.29 -20.43
CA PHE A 25 25.45 13.89 -19.37
C PHE A 25 23.99 14.16 -19.75
N LEU A 26 23.71 15.33 -20.34
CA LEU A 26 22.39 15.65 -20.86
C LEU A 26 21.95 14.66 -21.95
N LEU A 27 22.86 14.33 -22.88
CA LEU A 27 22.60 13.36 -23.94
C LEU A 27 22.32 11.96 -23.37
N PHE A 28 23.05 11.56 -22.32
CA PHE A 28 22.82 10.30 -21.61
C PHE A 28 21.44 10.26 -20.95
N ILE A 29 21.03 11.33 -20.25
CA ILE A 29 19.69 11.43 -19.67
C ILE A 29 18.62 11.37 -20.76
N ALA A 30 18.81 12.10 -21.86
CA ALA A 30 17.88 12.09 -22.98
C ALA A 30 17.75 10.68 -23.60
N GLY A 31 18.88 9.98 -23.78
CA GLY A 31 18.90 8.59 -24.24
C GLY A 31 18.20 7.63 -23.28
N PHE A 32 18.43 7.79 -21.97
CA PHE A 32 17.75 6.99 -20.93
C PHE A 32 16.24 7.24 -20.92
N PHE A 33 15.81 8.50 -21.03
CA PHE A 33 14.41 8.88 -21.08
C PHE A 33 13.73 8.33 -22.35
N TYR A 34 14.43 8.35 -23.48
CA TYR A 34 13.97 7.73 -24.72
C TYR A 34 13.76 6.23 -24.55
N LEU A 35 14.73 5.52 -23.96
CA LEU A 35 14.62 4.08 -23.70
C LEU A 35 13.45 3.77 -22.76
N PHE A 36 13.32 4.53 -21.67
CA PHE A 36 12.20 4.41 -20.74
C PHE A 36 10.86 4.61 -21.45
N PHE A 37 10.75 5.61 -22.32
CA PHE A 37 9.54 5.86 -23.11
C PHE A 37 9.21 4.71 -24.05
N GLN A 38 10.21 4.06 -24.65
CA GLN A 38 9.97 2.87 -25.48
C GLN A 38 9.44 1.69 -24.67
N VAL A 39 10.01 1.44 -23.48
CA VAL A 39 9.51 0.39 -22.58
C VAL A 39 8.08 0.69 -22.11
N TYR A 40 7.82 1.94 -21.74
CA TYR A 40 6.48 2.39 -21.35
C TYR A 40 5.48 2.20 -22.50
N LYS A 41 5.85 2.56 -23.74
CA LYS A 41 5.02 2.36 -24.94
C LYS A 41 4.72 0.88 -25.17
N LEU A 42 5.70 0.00 -25.00
CA LEU A 42 5.51 -1.44 -25.10
C LEU A 42 4.54 -1.95 -24.02
N MET A 43 4.70 -1.50 -22.77
CA MET A 43 3.75 -1.83 -21.70
C MET A 43 2.34 -1.32 -21.99
N TRP A 44 2.19 -0.16 -22.64
CA TRP A 44 0.89 0.37 -23.04
C TRP A 44 0.17 -0.56 -24.02
N TYR A 45 0.89 -1.08 -25.02
CA TYR A 45 0.33 -2.09 -25.93
C TYR A 45 0.04 -3.43 -25.26
N ALA A 46 0.82 -3.80 -24.25
CA ALA A 46 0.56 -5.00 -23.46
C ALA A 46 -0.66 -4.83 -22.53
N CYS A 47 -0.99 -3.62 -22.13
CA CYS A 47 -2.04 -3.32 -21.17
C CYS A 47 -3.42 -3.96 -21.46
N PRO A 48 -4.00 -3.90 -22.68
CA PRO A 48 -5.27 -4.59 -22.95
C PRO A 48 -5.19 -6.08 -22.68
N VAL A 49 -4.08 -6.73 -23.05
CA VAL A 49 -3.85 -8.16 -22.77
C VAL A 49 -3.70 -8.40 -21.27
N LEU A 50 -2.97 -7.53 -20.57
CA LEU A 50 -2.75 -7.64 -19.14
C LEU A 50 -4.08 -7.50 -18.35
N LEU A 51 -4.92 -6.54 -18.73
CA LEU A 51 -6.24 -6.36 -18.13
C LEU A 51 -7.17 -7.54 -18.41
N LEU A 52 -7.13 -8.11 -19.62
CA LEU A 52 -7.88 -9.33 -19.94
C LEU A 52 -7.44 -10.51 -19.05
N ILE A 53 -6.14 -10.70 -18.86
CA ILE A 53 -5.61 -11.74 -17.97
C ILE A 53 -6.08 -11.50 -16.53
N ALA A 54 -5.99 -10.27 -16.03
CA ALA A 54 -6.48 -9.93 -14.69
C ALA A 54 -7.97 -10.23 -14.52
N PHE A 55 -8.77 -9.90 -15.54
CA PHE A 55 -10.21 -10.16 -15.55
C PHE A 55 -10.54 -11.66 -15.55
N ILE A 56 -9.78 -12.47 -16.29
CA ILE A 56 -9.93 -13.94 -16.31
C ILE A 56 -9.50 -14.56 -14.97
N LEU A 57 -8.46 -14.01 -14.32
CA LEU A 57 -7.98 -14.53 -13.04
C LEU A 57 -8.94 -14.24 -11.89
N GLU A 58 -9.35 -12.99 -11.71
CA GLU A 58 -10.24 -12.57 -10.63
C GLU A 58 -11.05 -11.33 -11.06
N PRO A 59 -12.24 -11.51 -11.66
CA PRO A 59 -13.03 -10.41 -12.19
C PRO A 59 -13.52 -9.44 -11.11
N LYS A 60 -13.73 -9.94 -9.88
CA LYS A 60 -14.13 -9.12 -8.72
C LYS A 60 -13.09 -8.05 -8.40
N LEU A 61 -11.80 -8.36 -8.54
CA LEU A 61 -10.73 -7.42 -8.27
C LEU A 61 -10.74 -6.25 -9.27
N VAL A 62 -10.95 -6.56 -10.55
CA VAL A 62 -11.03 -5.54 -11.61
C VAL A 62 -12.24 -4.63 -11.39
N TRP A 63 -13.41 -5.21 -11.10
CA TRP A 63 -14.61 -4.43 -10.80
C TRP A 63 -14.47 -3.57 -9.55
N SER A 64 -13.88 -4.10 -8.48
CA SER A 64 -13.62 -3.35 -7.24
C SER A 64 -12.69 -2.15 -7.49
N TYR A 65 -11.70 -2.29 -8.36
CA TYR A 65 -10.83 -1.18 -8.75
C TYR A 65 -11.58 -0.08 -9.52
N ILE A 66 -12.43 -0.45 -10.49
CA ILE A 66 -13.24 0.50 -11.27
C ILE A 66 -14.23 1.24 -10.36
N THR A 67 -14.92 0.51 -9.47
CA THR A 67 -15.88 1.12 -8.54
C THR A 67 -15.20 2.02 -7.52
N ALA A 68 -13.98 1.69 -7.08
CA ALA A 68 -13.18 2.56 -6.21
C ALA A 68 -12.89 3.91 -6.89
N ILE A 69 -12.46 3.91 -8.16
CA ILE A 69 -12.24 5.15 -8.92
C ILE A 69 -13.55 5.93 -9.05
N TRP A 70 -14.65 5.26 -9.39
CA TRP A 70 -15.94 5.91 -9.56
C TRP A 70 -16.43 6.57 -8.27
N LYS A 71 -16.30 5.86 -7.14
CA LYS A 71 -16.64 6.37 -5.81
C LYS A 71 -15.78 7.61 -5.47
N GLN A 72 -14.49 7.58 -5.80
CA GLN A 72 -13.58 8.71 -5.58
C GLN A 72 -14.04 9.97 -6.34
N ILE A 73 -14.49 9.80 -7.58
CA ILE A 73 -15.02 10.88 -8.43
C ILE A 73 -16.33 11.43 -7.86
N VAL A 74 -17.24 10.56 -7.42
CA VAL A 74 -18.53 10.98 -6.85
C VAL A 74 -18.36 11.72 -5.52
N VAL A 75 -17.50 11.23 -4.63
CA VAL A 75 -17.24 11.85 -3.32
C VAL A 75 -16.48 13.17 -3.45
N SER A 76 -15.50 13.22 -4.36
CA SER A 76 -14.64 14.38 -4.53
C SER A 76 -14.31 14.59 -6.01
N PRO A 77 -15.11 15.36 -6.77
CA PRO A 77 -14.97 15.44 -8.23
C PRO A 77 -13.59 15.88 -8.70
N VAL A 78 -13.03 16.93 -8.09
CA VAL A 78 -11.72 17.47 -8.48
C VAL A 78 -10.60 16.48 -8.17
N SER A 79 -10.54 15.99 -6.92
CA SER A 79 -9.52 15.02 -6.50
C SER A 79 -9.65 13.69 -7.25
N GLY A 80 -10.87 13.20 -7.43
CA GLY A 80 -11.16 11.98 -8.18
C GLY A 80 -10.78 12.08 -9.64
N LEU A 81 -10.98 13.23 -10.29
CA LEU A 81 -10.56 13.45 -11.68
C LEU A 81 -9.04 13.46 -11.83
N ILE A 82 -8.33 14.14 -10.92
CA ILE A 82 -6.85 14.12 -10.90
C ILE A 82 -6.34 12.70 -10.70
N GLN A 83 -6.92 11.95 -9.75
CA GLN A 83 -6.56 10.56 -9.53
C GLN A 83 -6.89 9.68 -10.74
N ALA A 84 -8.01 9.90 -11.42
CA ALA A 84 -8.36 9.17 -12.64
C ALA A 84 -7.35 9.45 -13.76
N LEU A 85 -6.89 10.69 -13.92
CA LEU A 85 -5.84 11.05 -14.89
C LEU A 85 -4.50 10.38 -14.54
N ILE A 86 -4.12 10.39 -13.26
CA ILE A 86 -2.91 9.69 -12.78
C ILE A 86 -3.02 8.19 -13.05
N ASN A 87 -4.17 7.57 -12.79
CA ASN A 87 -4.39 6.16 -13.08
C ASN A 87 -4.45 5.88 -14.59
N LEU A 88 -4.90 6.81 -15.42
CA LEU A 88 -4.90 6.66 -16.86
C LEU A 88 -3.46 6.67 -17.40
N VAL A 89 -2.61 7.60 -16.95
CA VAL A 89 -1.19 7.61 -17.32
C VAL A 89 -0.44 6.44 -16.65
N GLY A 90 -0.84 6.05 -15.44
CA GLY A 90 -0.28 4.93 -14.70
C GLY A 90 -0.84 3.55 -15.09
N LEU A 91 -1.80 3.50 -16.02
CA LEU A 91 -2.55 2.30 -16.41
C LEU A 91 -1.68 1.06 -16.70
N PRO A 92 -0.55 1.15 -17.43
CA PRO A 92 0.31 -0.02 -17.62
C PRO A 92 0.86 -0.56 -16.30
N PHE A 93 1.26 0.30 -15.36
CA PHE A 93 1.69 -0.11 -14.02
C PHE A 93 0.55 -0.69 -13.20
N VAL A 94 -0.63 -0.05 -13.25
CA VAL A 94 -1.85 -0.55 -12.60
C VAL A 94 -2.19 -1.95 -13.09
N SER A 95 -2.14 -2.19 -14.41
CA SER A 95 -2.49 -3.49 -14.99
C SER A 95 -1.57 -4.62 -14.53
N ILE A 96 -0.26 -4.36 -14.44
CA ILE A 96 0.70 -5.30 -13.86
C ILE A 96 0.37 -5.55 -12.39
N GLY A 97 0.12 -4.49 -11.63
CA GLY A 97 -0.27 -4.58 -10.22
C GLY A 97 -1.55 -5.41 -10.01
N LEU A 98 -2.55 -5.26 -10.88
CA LEU A 98 -3.80 -6.02 -10.84
C LEU A 98 -3.57 -7.50 -11.11
N ILE A 99 -2.79 -7.86 -12.14
CA ILE A 99 -2.43 -9.28 -12.39
C ILE A 99 -1.67 -9.84 -11.21
N PHE A 100 -0.68 -9.12 -10.70
CA PHE A 100 0.14 -9.58 -9.60
C PHE A 100 -0.72 -9.85 -8.35
N LYS A 101 -1.62 -8.92 -8.02
CA LYS A 101 -2.59 -9.09 -6.93
C LYS A 101 -3.55 -10.26 -7.21
N ALA A 102 -4.05 -10.41 -8.43
CA ALA A 102 -4.95 -11.50 -8.80
C ALA A 102 -4.25 -12.87 -8.72
N TRP A 103 -2.99 -12.94 -9.13
CA TRP A 103 -2.17 -14.15 -9.05
C TRP A 103 -1.89 -14.55 -7.60
N ILE A 104 -1.54 -13.58 -6.74
CA ILE A 104 -1.39 -13.79 -5.31
C ILE A 104 -2.72 -14.24 -4.69
N TYR A 105 -3.81 -13.57 -5.01
CA TYR A 105 -5.13 -13.90 -4.47
C TYR A 105 -5.57 -15.32 -4.86
N ARG A 106 -5.30 -15.73 -6.10
CA ARG A 106 -5.58 -17.10 -6.54
C ARG A 106 -4.72 -18.14 -5.80
N LYS A 107 -3.46 -17.80 -5.48
CA LYS A 107 -2.52 -18.73 -4.84
C LYS A 107 -2.63 -18.78 -3.31
N PHE A 108 -2.95 -17.65 -2.67
CA PHE A 108 -2.92 -17.46 -1.22
C PHE A 108 -4.25 -16.96 -0.64
N GLY A 109 -5.14 -16.43 -1.47
CA GLY A 109 -6.42 -15.84 -1.04
C GLY A 109 -7.47 -16.87 -0.61
N GLN A 110 -7.24 -18.17 -0.80
CA GLN A 110 -8.07 -19.22 -0.21
C GLN A 110 -8.04 -19.20 1.34
N ILE A 111 -7.00 -18.61 1.94
CA ILE A 111 -6.88 -18.48 3.40
C ILE A 111 -7.72 -17.30 3.93
N ASN A 112 -7.87 -16.22 3.15
CA ASN A 112 -8.63 -15.03 3.56
C ASN A 112 -10.11 -15.04 3.11
N GLN A 113 -10.48 -15.87 2.13
CA GLN A 113 -11.89 -16.03 1.74
C GLN A 113 -12.73 -16.69 2.83
N GLN A 114 -12.13 -17.53 3.69
CA GLN A 114 -12.81 -18.06 4.87
C GLN A 114 -13.06 -16.97 5.92
N VAL A 115 -12.14 -16.00 6.05
CA VAL A 115 -12.24 -14.94 7.07
C VAL A 115 -13.25 -13.84 6.68
N HIS A 116 -13.40 -13.53 5.39
CA HIS A 116 -14.35 -12.50 4.95
C HIS A 116 -15.74 -13.04 4.52
N GLN A 117 -15.90 -14.36 4.37
CA GLN A 117 -17.21 -14.96 4.10
C GLN A 117 -17.98 -15.31 5.38
N GLU A 118 -17.32 -15.31 6.54
CA GLU A 118 -17.95 -15.48 7.87
C GLU A 118 -18.48 -14.16 8.48
N GLU A 119 -18.21 -12.99 7.88
CA GLU A 119 -18.68 -11.71 8.42
C GLU A 119 -20.09 -11.32 7.92
N PHE A 120 -20.74 -12.19 7.16
CA PHE A 120 -22.09 -11.99 6.59
C PHE A 120 -23.00 -13.21 6.79
N ASP A 121 -22.79 -14.01 7.83
CA ASP A 121 -23.81 -14.97 8.27
C ASP A 121 -24.20 -14.68 9.72
N ASP A 122 -25.43 -14.21 9.85
CA ASP A 122 -26.19 -13.96 11.06
C ASP A 122 -25.99 -15.03 12.15
N LYS A 123 -25.07 -14.80 13.09
CA LYS A 123 -25.33 -15.14 14.48
C LYS A 123 -25.16 -13.91 15.33
N PHE A 124 -26.28 -13.18 15.45
CA PHE A 124 -26.66 -12.54 16.70
C PHE A 124 -26.19 -13.43 17.85
N THR A 125 -25.13 -13.01 18.53
CA THR A 125 -24.85 -13.52 19.86
C THR A 125 -26.05 -13.10 20.69
N SER A 126 -26.94 -14.06 20.95
CA SER A 126 -28.02 -13.85 21.92
C SER A 126 -27.31 -13.56 23.23
N TYR A 127 -27.38 -12.31 23.69
CA TYR A 127 -27.02 -12.00 25.06
C TYR A 127 -27.89 -12.90 25.92
N GLU A 128 -27.26 -13.75 26.72
CA GLU A 128 -27.97 -14.43 27.79
C GLU A 128 -28.39 -13.32 28.74
N ASP A 129 -29.66 -12.89 28.65
CA ASP A 129 -30.25 -12.04 29.66
C ASP A 129 -30.17 -12.83 30.96
N VAL A 130 -29.17 -12.51 31.80
CA VAL A 130 -29.12 -12.99 33.17
C VAL A 130 -30.41 -12.52 33.83
N GLU A 131 -31.37 -13.44 33.96
CA GLU A 131 -32.60 -13.24 34.71
C GLU A 131 -32.21 -12.79 36.11
N THR A 132 -32.22 -11.47 36.32
CA THR A 132 -32.09 -10.90 37.64
C THR A 132 -33.44 -11.11 38.29
N THR A 133 -33.65 -12.34 38.79
CA THR A 133 -34.82 -12.66 39.61
C THR A 133 -34.83 -11.68 40.76
N GLN A 134 -35.80 -10.76 40.70
CA GLN A 134 -36.03 -9.71 41.66
C GLN A 134 -36.24 -10.30 43.06
N GLN A 135 -35.46 -9.84 44.04
CA GLN A 135 -35.92 -9.77 45.41
C GLN A 135 -35.60 -8.38 45.99
N ALA A 136 -36.64 -7.74 46.49
CA ALA A 136 -36.71 -6.35 46.96
C ALA A 136 -35.92 -6.14 48.29
N PRO A 137 -35.77 -4.88 48.77
CA PRO A 137 -34.58 -4.40 49.49
C PRO A 137 -34.54 -4.83 50.96
N GLN A 138 -33.39 -5.32 51.44
CA GLN A 138 -33.09 -5.41 52.87
C GLN A 138 -31.69 -4.88 53.21
N ASN A 139 -31.69 -3.61 53.62
CA ASN A 139 -31.05 -3.08 54.82
C ASN A 139 -29.75 -3.76 55.34
N SER A 140 -28.64 -3.05 55.16
CA SER A 140 -27.41 -3.00 55.97
C SER A 140 -27.17 -4.12 57.02
N LYS A 141 -26.25 -5.05 56.74
CA LYS A 141 -25.48 -5.75 57.78
C LYS A 141 -23.98 -5.69 57.48
N LYS A 142 -23.24 -5.31 58.52
CA LYS A 142 -21.82 -4.92 58.53
C LYS A 142 -20.86 -6.03 58.08
N VAL A 143 -19.82 -5.57 57.41
CA VAL A 143 -18.52 -6.21 57.13
C VAL A 143 -17.88 -6.76 58.41
N GLN A 144 -17.34 -7.98 58.34
CA GLN A 144 -15.99 -8.35 58.79
C GLN A 144 -15.71 -9.84 58.55
N LEU A 145 -14.59 -10.13 57.88
CA LEU A 145 -13.57 -11.15 58.17
C LEU A 145 -12.69 -11.27 56.92
N ALA A 146 -11.54 -10.59 56.95
CA ALA A 146 -10.26 -11.16 57.36
C ALA A 146 -9.63 -11.90 56.19
N ASP A 147 -8.67 -11.26 55.52
CA ASP A 147 -7.39 -11.88 55.21
C ASP A 147 -6.43 -10.85 54.57
N SER A 148 -5.57 -10.24 55.38
CA SER A 148 -4.50 -9.36 54.93
C SER A 148 -3.32 -10.14 54.30
N ARG A 149 -3.61 -11.19 53.52
CA ARG A 149 -2.61 -12.07 52.87
C ARG A 149 -2.09 -11.54 51.52
N TYR A 150 -2.42 -10.31 51.16
CA TYR A 150 -1.95 -9.67 49.92
C TYR A 150 -0.74 -8.75 50.13
N ASP A 151 -0.47 -8.31 51.36
CA ASP A 151 0.60 -7.34 51.62
C ASP A 151 2.00 -7.98 51.68
N ASP A 152 2.11 -9.29 51.94
CA ASP A 152 3.40 -10.01 52.07
C ASP A 152 4.02 -10.48 50.74
N LEU A 153 3.37 -10.22 49.58
CA LEU A 153 3.80 -10.77 48.28
C LEU A 153 4.76 -9.86 47.51
N PHE A 154 5.07 -8.67 48.02
CA PHE A 154 5.86 -7.67 47.30
C PHE A 154 6.98 -7.02 48.15
N GLU A 155 7.31 -7.60 49.31
CA GLU A 155 8.60 -7.34 49.99
C GLU A 155 9.71 -8.27 49.50
#